data_AF-A0A1Y5PEU1-F1
#
_entry.id   AF-A0A1Y5PEU1-F1
#
_cell.length_a   1.000
_cell.length_b   1.000
_cell.length_c   1.000
_cell.angle_alpha   90.00
_cell.angle_beta   90.00
_cell.angle_gamma   90.00
#
_symmetry.space_group_name_H-M   'P 1'
#
loop_
_entity.id
_entity.type
_entity.pdbx_description
1 polymer ?
#
loop_
_entity_poly.entity_id
_entity_poly.type
_entity_poly.pdbx_seq_one_letter_code
_entity_poly.pdbx_strand_id
1 'polypeptide(L)'
;MTVVGPDGNLWSAGEPHLQGAIISLDVLPLGPAGTYTVNYRVTSADGHVVSGSWPFHLSVAGTGTPGPSAAAGSPAPQGIPMWPFLAAAIAMIGGGAWWGVRRQPKDPDS
;
A
#
# COMPACT_ATOMS: atom_id res chain seq x y z
N MET A 1 -2.69 -6.71 8.85
CA MET A 1 -3.34 -6.72 10.18
C MET A 1 -2.70 -5.62 11.02
N THR A 2 -3.46 -4.91 11.85
CA THR A 2 -2.95 -3.83 12.71
C THR A 2 -3.67 -3.83 14.06
N VAL A 3 -3.07 -3.19 15.06
CA VAL A 3 -3.68 -2.94 16.36
C VAL A 3 -3.70 -1.44 16.60
N VAL A 4 -4.88 -0.88 16.90
CA VAL A 4 -5.08 0.56 17.15
C VAL A 4 -5.50 0.75 18.60
N GLY A 5 -4.82 1.65 19.31
CA GLY A 5 -5.09 1.92 20.72
C GLY A 5 -6.19 2.95 20.94
N PRO A 6 -6.57 3.19 22.22
CA PRO A 6 -7.57 4.20 22.57
C PRO A 6 -7.13 5.63 22.21
N ASP A 7 -5.84 5.82 21.98
CA ASP A 7 -5.20 7.06 21.53
C ASP A 7 -5.25 7.25 20.00
N GLY A 8 -5.79 6.28 19.25
CA GLY A 8 -5.87 6.31 17.79
C GLY A 8 -4.54 6.03 17.07
N ASN A 9 -3.51 5.59 17.79
CA ASN A 9 -2.21 5.25 17.22
C ASN A 9 -2.04 3.75 17.01
N LEU A 10 -1.07 3.39 16.17
CA LEU A 10 -0.70 2.00 15.92
C LEU A 10 0.11 1.42 17.08
N TRP A 11 -0.30 0.24 17.54
CA TRP A 11 0.39 -0.57 18.55
C TRP A 11 0.89 -1.91 17.99
N SER A 12 0.68 -2.18 16.69
CA SER A 12 1.29 -3.31 16.00
C SER A 12 2.76 -3.05 15.69
N ALA A 13 3.60 -4.05 15.93
CA ALA A 13 4.99 -4.08 15.55
C ALA A 13 5.17 -4.79 14.20
N GLY A 14 5.57 -4.03 13.18
CA GLY A 14 6.00 -4.58 11.90
C GLY A 14 4.91 -5.30 11.09
N GLU A 15 5.36 -6.23 10.25
CA GLU A 15 4.50 -7.03 9.37
C GLU A 15 3.99 -8.31 10.07
N PRO A 16 2.78 -8.79 9.75
CA PRO A 16 2.27 -10.05 10.29
C PRO A 16 3.05 -11.26 9.79
N HIS A 17 3.21 -12.26 10.66
CA HIS A 17 3.80 -13.57 10.35
C HIS A 17 2.71 -14.60 10.02
N LEU A 18 2.98 -15.45 9.03
CA LEU A 18 2.08 -16.52 8.58
C LEU A 18 2.69 -17.89 8.88
N GLN A 19 1.89 -18.75 9.51
CA GLN A 19 2.24 -20.14 9.81
C GLN A 19 1.05 -21.04 9.43
N GLY A 20 1.05 -21.50 8.17
CA GLY A 20 -0.11 -22.19 7.60
C GLY A 20 -1.34 -21.29 7.58
N ALA A 21 -2.39 -21.70 8.30
CA ALA A 21 -3.64 -20.93 8.44
C ALA A 21 -3.63 -19.93 9.62
N ILE A 22 -2.51 -19.81 10.34
CA ILE A 22 -2.39 -18.92 11.51
C ILE A 22 -1.66 -17.65 11.09
N ILE A 23 -2.24 -16.51 11.46
CA ILE A 23 -1.62 -15.19 11.32
C ILE A 23 -1.31 -14.66 12.71
N SER A 24 -0.05 -14.28 12.94
CA SER A 24 0.42 -13.67 14.18
C SER A 24 0.94 -12.27 13.87
N LEU A 25 0.75 -11.34 14.80
CA LEU A 25 1.25 -9.98 14.67
C LEU A 25 1.83 -9.57 16.01
N ASP A 26 3.08 -9.14 16.00
CA ASP A 26 3.71 -8.62 17.20
C ASP A 26 3.09 -7.28 17.56
N VAL A 27 3.08 -6.96 18.85
CA VAL A 27 2.61 -5.67 19.37
C VAL A 27 3.73 -4.99 20.14
N LEU A 28 3.76 -3.67 20.07
CA LEU A 28 4.59 -2.86 20.95
C LEU A 28 4.17 -3.10 22.41
N PRO A 29 5.08 -2.90 23.39
CA PRO A 29 4.67 -2.80 24.79
C PRO A 29 3.49 -1.83 24.88
N LEU A 30 2.38 -2.22 25.50
CA LEU A 30 1.16 -1.41 25.46
C LEU A 30 1.27 -0.20 26.40
N GLY A 31 0.46 0.83 26.12
CA GLY A 31 0.45 2.09 26.87
C GLY A 31 -0.85 2.29 27.64
N PRO A 32 -1.74 3.22 27.27
CA PRO A 32 -2.91 3.56 28.07
C PRO A 32 -3.84 2.36 28.30
N ALA A 33 -4.43 2.27 29.49
CA ALA A 33 -5.59 1.41 29.70
C ALA A 33 -6.76 1.89 28.82
N GLY A 34 -7.55 0.95 28.33
CA GLY A 34 -8.68 1.25 27.46
C GLY A 34 -8.88 0.22 26.35
N THR A 35 -9.69 0.60 25.37
CA THR A 35 -10.05 -0.30 24.26
C THR A 35 -9.02 -0.21 23.14
N TYR A 36 -8.49 -1.36 22.78
CA TYR A 36 -7.65 -1.55 21.60
C TYR A 36 -8.46 -2.32 20.56
N THR A 37 -8.30 -1.97 19.29
CA THR A 37 -9.01 -2.60 18.18
C THR A 37 -8.02 -3.29 17.25
N VAL A 38 -8.21 -4.59 17.06
CA VAL A 38 -7.48 -5.36 16.07
C VAL A 38 -8.23 -5.24 14.74
N ASN A 39 -7.52 -4.85 13.69
CA ASN A 39 -8.05 -4.76 12.32
C ASN A 39 -7.35 -5.78 11.44
N TYR A 40 -8.10 -6.52 10.63
CA TYR A 40 -7.54 -7.49 9.72
C TYR A 40 -8.18 -7.44 8.33
N ARG A 41 -7.38 -7.86 7.35
CA ARG A 41 -7.76 -8.07 5.97
C ARG A 41 -6.89 -9.22 5.46
N VAL A 42 -7.52 -10.30 5.05
CA VAL A 42 -6.85 -11.53 4.62
C VAL A 42 -7.41 -11.90 3.25
N THR A 43 -6.53 -12.31 2.35
CA THR A 43 -6.91 -12.86 1.05
C THR A 43 -6.69 -14.37 1.09
N SER A 44 -7.73 -15.15 0.85
CA SER A 44 -7.62 -16.60 0.75
C SER A 44 -6.97 -17.01 -0.58
N ALA A 45 -6.56 -18.28 -0.66
CA ALA A 45 -5.90 -18.82 -1.86
C ALA A 45 -6.78 -18.78 -3.13
N ASP A 46 -8.09 -18.69 -2.97
CA ASP A 46 -9.08 -18.53 -4.05
C ASP A 46 -9.29 -17.07 -4.49
N GLY A 47 -8.62 -16.12 -3.85
CA GLY A 47 -8.69 -14.69 -4.17
C GLY A 47 -9.79 -13.92 -3.45
N HIS A 48 -10.63 -14.56 -2.63
CA HIS A 48 -11.61 -13.84 -1.82
C HIS A 48 -10.93 -13.06 -0.69
N VAL A 49 -11.38 -11.82 -0.47
CA VAL A 49 -10.89 -10.98 0.62
C VAL A 49 -11.89 -10.98 1.74
N VAL A 50 -11.41 -11.26 2.95
CA VAL A 50 -12.17 -11.15 4.20
C VAL A 50 -11.52 -10.09 5.07
N SER A 51 -12.32 -9.16 5.57
CA SER A 51 -11.86 -8.10 6.48
C SER A 51 -12.81 -7.95 7.66
N GLY A 52 -12.27 -7.49 8.77
CA GLY A 52 -13.05 -7.17 9.95
C GLY A 52 -12.20 -6.55 11.03
N SER A 53 -12.83 -6.35 12.18
CA SER A 53 -12.16 -5.88 13.38
C SER A 53 -12.82 -6.42 14.63
N TRP A 54 -12.05 -6.50 15.72
CA TRP A 54 -12.59 -6.81 17.03
C TRP A 54 -11.84 -6.04 18.13
N PRO A 55 -12.55 -5.62 19.19
CA PRO A 55 -11.93 -4.92 20.32
C PRO A 55 -11.40 -5.90 21.37
N PHE A 56 -10.41 -5.45 22.14
CA PHE A 56 -10.04 -6.00 23.45
C PHE A 56 -9.77 -4.85 24.43
N HIS A 57 -9.93 -5.10 25.73
CA HIS A 57 -9.75 -4.10 26.76
C HIS A 57 -8.46 -4.34 27.56
N LEU A 58 -7.57 -3.36 27.60
CA LEU A 58 -6.42 -3.35 28.48
C LEU A 58 -6.81 -2.69 29.81
N SER A 59 -6.78 -3.45 30.90
CA SER A 59 -7.22 -2.99 32.23
C SER A 59 -6.16 -2.21 32.99
N VAL A 60 -4.87 -2.45 32.71
CA VAL A 60 -3.75 -1.82 33.40
C VAL A 60 -2.92 -1.04 32.40
N ALA A 61 -2.71 0.25 32.68
CA ALA A 61 -1.87 1.08 31.84
C ALA A 61 -0.41 0.63 31.94
N GLY A 62 0.24 0.47 30.78
CA GLY A 62 1.67 0.31 30.64
C GLY A 62 2.36 1.62 30.26
N THR A 63 3.68 1.53 30.07
CA THR A 63 4.55 2.67 29.73
C THR A 63 5.05 2.61 28.29
N GLY A 64 4.34 1.88 27.43
CA GLY A 64 4.68 1.75 26.02
C GLY A 64 4.60 3.08 25.27
N THR A 65 5.36 3.17 24.18
CA THR A 65 5.30 4.29 23.25
C THR A 65 4.53 3.85 22.00
N PRO A 66 3.50 4.59 21.58
CA PRO A 66 2.75 4.26 20.38
C PRO A 66 3.59 4.45 19.11
N GLY A 67 3.19 3.75 18.05
CA GLY A 67 3.63 4.03 16.69
C GLY A 67 2.91 5.25 16.08
N PRO A 68 3.02 5.45 14.76
CA PRO A 68 2.32 6.53 14.05
C PRO A 68 0.80 6.46 14.23
N SER A 69 0.13 7.59 13.98
CA SER A 69 -1.33 7.64 13.92
C SER A 69 -1.87 6.62 12.92
N ALA A 70 -2.91 5.88 13.31
CA ALA A 70 -3.57 4.95 12.39
C ALA A 70 -4.29 5.66 11.24
N ALA A 71 -4.58 6.96 11.40
CA ALA A 71 -5.14 7.81 10.35
C ALA A 71 -4.07 8.40 9.41
N ALA A 72 -2.79 8.32 9.77
CA ALA A 72 -1.72 8.66 8.84
C ALA A 72 -1.73 7.60 7.73
N GLY A 73 -2.17 7.99 6.53
CA GLY A 73 -2.23 7.11 5.38
C GLY A 73 -0.88 6.41 5.17
N SER A 74 -0.92 5.13 4.78
CA SER A 74 0.30 4.40 4.42
C SER A 74 1.06 5.19 3.34
N PRO A 75 2.39 5.32 3.44
CA PRO A 75 3.15 5.88 2.34
C PRO A 75 2.82 5.07 1.09
N ALA A 76 2.34 5.75 0.05
CA ALA A 76 2.00 5.09 -1.20
C ALA A 76 3.23 4.30 -1.67
N PRO A 77 3.07 3.06 -2.16
CA PRO A 77 4.15 2.36 -2.82
C PRO A 77 4.73 3.31 -3.88
N GLN A 78 6.05 3.47 -3.88
CA GLN A 78 6.77 4.29 -4.85
C GLN A 78 6.74 3.56 -6.20
N GLY A 79 5.55 3.46 -6.81
CA GLY A 79 5.36 2.85 -8.11
C GLY A 79 6.20 3.63 -9.13
N ILE A 80 6.84 2.91 -10.05
CA ILE A 80 7.58 3.53 -11.15
C ILE A 80 6.61 4.48 -11.85
N PRO A 81 6.89 5.80 -11.89
CA PRO A 81 5.94 6.74 -12.43
C PRO A 81 5.75 6.44 -13.92
N MET A 82 4.53 6.60 -14.44
CA MET A 82 4.17 6.23 -15.81
C MET A 82 4.72 7.19 -16.89
N TRP A 83 5.24 8.35 -16.50
CA TRP A 83 5.72 9.38 -17.42
C TRP A 83 6.83 8.95 -18.41
N PRO A 84 7.84 8.10 -18.07
CA PRO A 84 8.86 7.72 -19.02
C PRO A 84 8.31 6.81 -20.12
N PHE A 85 7.31 5.97 -19.80
CA PHE A 85 6.60 5.15 -20.80
C PHE A 85 5.75 6.02 -21.72
N LEU A 86 5.05 7.03 -21.19
CA LEU A 86 4.30 7.99 -21.99
C LEU A 86 5.23 8.80 -22.91
N ALA A 87 6.38 9.25 -22.40
CA ALA A 87 7.37 9.97 -23.21
C ALA A 87 7.94 9.10 -24.35
N ALA A 88 8.24 7.83 -24.07
CA ALA A 88 8.71 6.89 -25.09
C ALA A 88 7.63 6.62 -26.16
N ALA A 89 6.36 6.45 -25.77
CA ALA A 89 5.26 6.26 -26.70
C ALA A 89 5.07 7.49 -27.61
N ILE A 90 5.10 8.70 -27.04
CA ILE A 90 5.02 9.96 -27.80
C ILE A 90 6.20 10.08 -28.76
N ALA A 91 7.43 9.74 -28.32
CA ALA A 91 8.61 9.76 -29.17
C ALA A 91 8.51 8.76 -30.34
N MET A 92 7.96 7.56 -30.12
CA MET A 92 7.73 6.60 -31.20
C MET A 92 6.67 7.08 -32.20
N ILE A 93 5.56 7.63 -31.73
CA ILE A 93 4.50 8.17 -32.60
C ILE A 93 5.03 9.36 -33.40
N GLY A 94 5.70 10.32 -32.73
CA GLY A 94 6.30 11.49 -33.37
C GLY A 94 7.42 11.13 -34.34
N GLY A 95 8.30 10.21 -33.95
CA GLY A 95 9.37 9.70 -34.81
C GLY A 95 8.84 8.97 -36.04
N GLY A 96 7.80 8.15 -35.88
CA GLY A 96 7.11 7.46 -36.98
C GLY A 96 6.44 8.43 -37.95
N ALA A 97 5.73 9.45 -37.42
CA ALA A 97 5.10 10.48 -38.24
C ALA A 97 6.13 11.30 -39.03
N TRP A 98 7.22 11.73 -38.38
CA TRP A 98 8.29 12.49 -39.02
C TRP A 98 9.05 11.69 -40.08
N TRP A 99 9.29 10.41 -39.82
CA TRP A 99 9.92 9.50 -40.78
C TRP A 99 9.01 9.22 -41.99
N GLY A 100 7.70 9.09 -41.76
CA GLY A 100 6.71 8.95 -42.82
C GLY A 100 6.65 10.17 -43.75
N VAL A 101 6.65 11.38 -43.19
CA VAL A 101 6.64 12.64 -43.97
C VAL A 101 7.96 12.82 -44.74
N ARG A 102 9.10 12.42 -44.17
CA ARG A 102 10.41 12.52 -44.84
C ARG A 102 10.60 11.55 -46.00
N ARG A 103 9.79 10.50 -46.11
CA ARG A 103 9.90 9.47 -47.15
C ARG A 103 8.97 9.66 -48.33
N GLN A 104 8.17 10.75 -48.41
CA GLN A 104 7.45 11.03 -49.65
C GLN A 104 8.46 11.34 -50.77
N PRO A 105 8.59 10.47 -51.80
CA PRO A 105 9.32 10.84 -53.00
C PRO A 105 8.55 11.99 -53.64
N LYS A 106 9.25 13.07 -53.99
CA LYS A 106 8.72 14.02 -54.97
C LYS A 106 8.68 13.26 -56.30
N ASP A 107 7.50 12.99 -56.83
CA ASP A 107 7.39 12.46 -58.19
C ASP A 107 8.09 13.43 -59.15
N PRO A 108 9.03 12.96 -59.99
CA PRO A 108 9.66 13.81 -60.99
C PRO A 108 8.71 14.02 -62.19
N ASP A 109 8.45 15.30 -62.46
CA ASP A 109 7.90 15.95 -63.66
C ASP A 109 6.45 15.68 -64.14
N SER A 110 5.73 16.79 -64.30
CA SER A 110 4.86 17.09 -65.45
C SER A 110 5.15 18.50 -65.95
#